data_AF-A0A4Q3MB94-F1
#
_entry.id   AF-A0A4Q3MB94-F1
#
_cell.length_a   1.000
_cell.length_b   1.000
_cell.length_c   1.000
_cell.angle_alpha   90.00
_cell.angle_beta   90.00
_cell.angle_gamma   90.00
#
_symmetry.space_group_name_H-M   'P 1'
#
loop_
_entity.id
_entity.type
_entity.pdbx_description
1 polymer ?
#
loop_
_entity_poly.entity_id
_entity_poly.type
_entity_poly.pdbx_seq_one_letter_code
_entity_poly.pdbx_strand_id
1 'polypeptide(L)'
;PSTIKQIMEGGGTEKQVFRRGPVFIESVEMFDAAGEPSTRLTLLKPFSVRIRYRTEGALPEATLGAAIAVNGRYDLAPVAQFFTQNIRPTETRESYDHAQDRKRATGSGAITLNFPAVLFRKGEYFLSLGLLPNTPGSWEFYEYRHFHYIFSVDDAGMDVGAPIFLEASVSYEAAQHGQGRTEARKVPVNEPPPLAPTSPSMNYRTLREEIEAVCIGRGGYPEAWPRHQSCPACGSGALAPLFEKYGFNHSRCDACGFVCVDPFPPDSVLAELYAGAYYTRTRQLFELPLLRQGGKMTPFSAPADVLAKIVENATGDVASGSWLDVGGGLGAFAGLVKSKRPDWTVALNELNPESGALAKSLFDLEVLDGDPQTLRAQGLLFDVVSSVAVLEHIPEPEAFLARYAALVKPGGWLVTVVPQFSRLNAEISQDSSPNVVPPFHVSLFGEEALR
;
A
#
# COMPACT_ATOMS: atom_id res chain seq x y z
N PRO A 1 -23.21 -22.45 8.99
CA PRO A 1 -22.92 -22.13 10.42
C PRO A 1 -22.20 -23.25 11.18
N SER A 2 -22.59 -24.53 11.01
CA SER A 2 -21.94 -25.67 11.67
C SER A 2 -20.53 -25.97 11.14
N THR A 3 -20.29 -25.82 9.83
CA THR A 3 -18.99 -26.14 9.21
C THR A 3 -17.88 -25.16 9.60
N ILE A 4 -18.18 -23.86 9.65
CA ILE A 4 -17.20 -22.82 10.02
C ILE A 4 -16.74 -22.99 11.47
N LYS A 5 -17.68 -23.27 12.39
CA LYS A 5 -17.39 -23.47 13.81
C LYS A 5 -16.55 -24.73 14.06
N GLN A 6 -16.82 -25.81 13.32
CA GLN A 6 -16.02 -27.05 13.35
C GLN A 6 -14.59 -26.87 12.80
N ILE A 7 -14.42 -26.05 11.76
CA ILE A 7 -13.09 -25.72 11.20
C ILE A 7 -12.26 -24.90 12.20
N MET A 8 -12.90 -23.99 12.95
CA MET A 8 -12.24 -23.10 13.91
C MET A 8 -11.88 -23.77 15.25
N GLU A 9 -12.67 -24.74 15.73
CA GLU A 9 -12.53 -25.33 17.08
C GLU A 9 -11.54 -26.52 17.15
N GLY A 10 -10.78 -26.81 16.08
CA GLY A 10 -9.74 -27.87 16.07
C GLY A 10 -10.26 -29.31 16.25
N GLY A 11 -11.57 -29.47 16.42
CA GLY A 11 -12.27 -30.74 16.54
C GLY A 11 -12.60 -31.32 15.17
N GLY A 12 -11.61 -31.99 14.55
CA GLY A 12 -11.83 -33.00 13.52
C GLY A 12 -12.65 -32.57 12.30
N THR A 13 -12.04 -31.82 11.38
CA THR A 13 -12.55 -31.74 10.00
C THR A 13 -11.69 -32.63 9.11
N GLU A 14 -12.30 -33.70 8.58
CA GLU A 14 -11.75 -34.43 7.43
C GLU A 14 -11.34 -33.40 6.37
N LYS A 15 -10.06 -33.33 6.03
CA LYS A 15 -9.57 -32.32 5.08
C LYS A 15 -10.27 -32.55 3.74
N GLN A 16 -11.04 -31.56 3.28
CA GLN A 16 -11.83 -31.71 2.06
C GLN A 16 -10.92 -31.74 0.83
N VAL A 17 -11.01 -32.84 0.08
CA VAL A 17 -10.30 -33.03 -1.18
C VAL A 17 -11.32 -33.38 -2.25
N PHE A 18 -11.45 -32.52 -3.25
CA PHE A 18 -12.31 -32.73 -4.40
C PHE A 18 -11.48 -33.27 -5.55
N ARG A 19 -11.92 -34.37 -6.18
CA ARG A 19 -11.21 -35.03 -7.29
C ARG A 19 -12.17 -35.27 -8.44
N ARG A 20 -11.78 -34.87 -9.65
CA ARG A 20 -12.61 -35.03 -10.86
C ARG A 20 -11.83 -35.47 -12.09
N GLY A 21 -10.52 -35.23 -12.14
CA GLY A 21 -9.71 -35.50 -13.33
C GLY A 21 -8.48 -36.37 -13.06
N PRO A 22 -7.62 -36.55 -14.08
CA PRO A 22 -6.55 -37.55 -14.03
C PRO A 22 -5.33 -37.11 -13.22
N VAL A 23 -5.24 -35.82 -12.83
CA VAL A 23 -4.07 -35.27 -12.13
C VAL A 23 -4.36 -35.13 -10.64
N PHE A 24 -3.50 -35.74 -9.81
CA PHE A 24 -3.65 -35.80 -8.37
C PHE A 24 -2.45 -35.16 -7.67
N ILE A 25 -2.71 -34.49 -6.55
CA ILE A 25 -1.66 -33.86 -5.73
C ILE A 25 -1.05 -34.95 -4.84
N GLU A 26 0.28 -35.11 -4.88
CA GLU A 26 1.00 -36.04 -4.00
C GLU A 26 1.46 -35.34 -2.72
N SER A 27 2.15 -34.21 -2.86
CA SER A 27 2.62 -33.39 -1.74
C SER A 27 2.58 -31.91 -2.08
N VAL A 28 2.48 -31.10 -1.04
CA VAL A 28 2.64 -29.65 -1.12
C VAL A 28 3.62 -29.24 -0.04
N GLU A 29 4.66 -28.54 -0.43
CA GLU A 29 5.74 -28.07 0.44
C GLU A 29 5.90 -26.56 0.24
N MET A 30 6.00 -25.81 1.34
CA MET A 30 6.31 -24.40 1.33
C MET A 30 7.77 -24.21 1.69
N PHE A 31 8.45 -23.29 1.00
CA PHE A 31 9.85 -22.94 1.26
C PHE A 31 9.96 -21.45 1.56
N ASP A 32 10.76 -21.11 2.56
CA ASP A 32 11.04 -19.74 2.94
C ASP A 32 12.07 -19.08 2.00
N ALA A 33 12.51 -17.87 2.36
CA ALA A 33 13.47 -17.10 1.57
C ALA A 33 14.89 -17.70 1.55
N ALA A 34 15.24 -18.57 2.50
CA ALA A 34 16.48 -19.33 2.46
C ALA A 34 16.37 -20.58 1.57
N GLY A 35 15.16 -20.89 1.08
CA GLY A 35 14.88 -22.11 0.33
C GLY A 35 14.69 -23.33 1.24
N GLU A 36 14.49 -23.12 2.54
CA GLU A 36 14.27 -24.20 3.51
C GLU A 36 12.77 -24.50 3.66
N PRO A 37 12.38 -25.78 3.80
CA PRO A 37 10.98 -26.14 4.03
C PRO A 37 10.45 -25.49 5.30
N SER A 38 9.43 -24.64 5.17
CA SER A 38 8.86 -23.90 6.29
C SER A 38 7.40 -23.53 6.05
N THR A 39 6.57 -23.72 7.08
CA THR A 39 5.22 -23.16 7.17
C THR A 39 5.19 -21.83 7.94
N ARG A 40 6.36 -21.30 8.29
CA ARG A 40 6.52 -19.99 8.92
C ARG A 40 7.26 -19.10 7.94
N LEU A 41 6.54 -18.15 7.38
CA LEU A 41 7.03 -17.21 6.38
C LEU A 41 7.28 -15.85 7.02
N THR A 42 8.01 -14.98 6.33
CA THR A 42 8.34 -13.64 6.83
C THR A 42 7.87 -12.61 5.83
N LEU A 43 7.16 -11.58 6.32
CA LEU A 43 6.63 -10.49 5.50
C LEU A 43 7.72 -9.88 4.59
N LEU A 44 7.36 -9.51 3.36
CA LEU A 44 8.26 -8.99 2.31
C LEU A 44 9.44 -9.90 1.91
N LYS A 45 9.54 -11.11 2.43
CA LYS A 45 10.55 -12.08 2.01
C LYS A 45 9.99 -13.00 0.93
N PRO A 46 10.78 -13.43 -0.06
CA PRO A 46 10.31 -14.37 -1.06
C PRO A 46 9.93 -15.71 -0.40
N PHE A 47 9.00 -16.41 -1.03
CA PHE A 47 8.64 -17.77 -0.64
C PHE A 47 8.21 -18.56 -1.87
N SER A 48 8.20 -19.88 -1.76
CA SER A 48 7.68 -20.72 -2.83
C SER A 48 6.77 -21.82 -2.32
N VAL A 49 5.87 -22.28 -3.18
CA VAL A 49 4.99 -23.42 -2.95
C VAL A 49 5.26 -24.44 -4.04
N ARG A 50 5.81 -25.60 -3.66
CA ARG A 50 6.03 -26.73 -4.56
C ARG A 50 4.89 -27.73 -4.43
N ILE A 51 4.31 -28.11 -5.56
CA ILE A 51 3.20 -29.04 -5.69
C ILE A 51 3.70 -30.23 -6.48
N ARG A 52 3.92 -31.37 -5.82
CA ARG A 52 4.19 -32.63 -6.54
C ARG A 52 2.87 -33.26 -6.95
N TYR A 53 2.85 -33.78 -8.18
CA TYR A 53 1.67 -34.39 -8.74
C TYR A 53 1.99 -35.69 -9.47
N ARG A 54 0.96 -36.52 -9.58
CA ARG A 54 0.94 -37.71 -10.43
C ARG A 54 -0.29 -37.67 -11.33
N THR A 55 -0.17 -38.26 -12.50
CA THR A 55 -1.27 -38.37 -13.46
C THR A 55 -1.63 -39.84 -13.63
N GLU A 56 -2.89 -40.19 -13.47
CA GLU A 56 -3.41 -41.53 -13.75
C GLU A 56 -4.19 -41.53 -15.06
N GLY A 57 -4.00 -42.56 -15.89
CA GLY A 57 -4.68 -42.68 -17.18
C GLY A 57 -4.09 -41.78 -18.26
N ALA A 58 -4.93 -41.28 -19.16
CA ALA A 58 -4.50 -40.45 -20.28
C ALA A 58 -4.05 -39.06 -19.79
N LEU A 59 -2.92 -38.58 -20.32
CA LEU A 59 -2.43 -37.24 -20.04
C LEU A 59 -3.42 -36.18 -20.57
N PRO A 60 -3.71 -35.12 -19.80
CA PRO A 60 -4.54 -34.03 -20.27
C PRO A 60 -4.02 -33.36 -21.56
N GLU A 61 -4.95 -32.95 -22.42
CA GLU A 61 -4.60 -32.17 -23.61
C GLU A 61 -4.24 -30.72 -23.28
N ALA A 62 -4.89 -30.12 -22.27
CA ALA A 62 -4.54 -28.78 -21.81
C ALA A 62 -3.19 -28.78 -21.06
N THR A 63 -2.52 -27.64 -21.05
CA THR A 63 -1.37 -27.46 -20.15
C THR A 63 -1.84 -27.54 -18.68
N LEU A 64 -0.96 -27.94 -17.78
CA LEU A 64 -1.29 -28.10 -16.37
C LEU A 64 -1.17 -26.74 -15.68
N GLY A 65 -2.22 -26.35 -14.96
CA GLY A 65 -2.29 -25.12 -14.19
C GLY A 65 -2.39 -25.39 -12.70
N ALA A 66 -2.11 -24.34 -11.92
CA ALA A 66 -2.27 -24.34 -10.49
C ALA A 66 -3.04 -23.08 -10.05
N ALA A 67 -3.81 -23.23 -8.99
CA ALA A 67 -4.57 -22.16 -8.37
C ALA A 67 -4.44 -22.25 -6.86
N ILE A 68 -4.26 -21.10 -6.23
CA ILE A 68 -4.18 -20.97 -4.79
C ILE A 68 -5.12 -19.88 -4.29
N ALA A 69 -5.65 -20.08 -3.09
CA ALA A 69 -6.37 -19.07 -2.33
C ALA A 69 -5.87 -19.10 -0.88
N VAL A 70 -5.65 -17.92 -0.32
CA VAL A 70 -5.21 -17.69 1.05
C VAL A 70 -6.35 -17.02 1.81
N ASN A 71 -6.70 -17.58 2.97
CA ASN A 71 -7.74 -17.05 3.84
C ASN A 71 -7.22 -16.91 5.26
N GLY A 72 -7.70 -15.91 6.00
CA GLY A 72 -7.43 -15.80 7.43
C GLY A 72 -7.92 -17.04 8.16
N ARG A 73 -7.14 -17.56 9.12
CA ARG A 73 -7.49 -18.81 9.81
C ARG A 73 -8.76 -18.68 10.67
N TYR A 74 -8.94 -17.51 11.29
CA TYR A 74 -9.95 -17.31 12.33
C TYR A 74 -11.22 -16.62 11.83
N ASP A 75 -11.14 -15.84 10.76
CA ASP A 75 -12.26 -15.10 10.16
C ASP A 75 -12.65 -15.63 8.78
N LEU A 76 -11.84 -16.54 8.21
CA LEU A 76 -11.94 -17.04 6.84
C LEU A 76 -11.91 -15.92 5.78
N ALA A 77 -11.50 -14.71 6.16
CA ALA A 77 -11.48 -13.57 5.26
C ALA A 77 -10.56 -13.88 4.07
N PRO A 78 -11.00 -13.62 2.82
CA PRO A 78 -10.14 -13.81 1.66
C PRO A 78 -8.99 -12.80 1.73
N VAL A 79 -7.76 -13.30 1.67
CA VAL A 79 -6.53 -12.50 1.78
C VAL A 79 -5.89 -12.35 0.41
N ALA A 80 -5.69 -13.46 -0.29
CA ALA A 80 -5.06 -13.44 -1.61
C ALA A 80 -5.46 -14.64 -2.45
N GLN A 81 -5.27 -14.51 -3.76
CA GLN A 81 -5.53 -15.56 -4.72
C GLN A 81 -4.60 -15.42 -5.93
N PHE A 82 -4.22 -16.55 -6.51
CA PHE A 82 -3.41 -16.61 -7.72
C PHE A 82 -3.84 -17.81 -8.56
N PHE A 83 -3.94 -17.59 -9.88
CA PHE A 83 -4.42 -18.59 -10.82
C PHE A 83 -3.58 -18.52 -12.10
N THR A 84 -2.95 -19.63 -12.49
CA THR A 84 -2.19 -19.68 -13.75
C THR A 84 -3.09 -19.59 -14.98
N GLN A 85 -4.36 -19.93 -14.84
CA GLN A 85 -5.34 -19.94 -15.94
C GLN A 85 -5.78 -18.53 -16.37
N ASN A 86 -5.55 -17.51 -15.54
CA ASN A 86 -5.88 -16.15 -15.90
C ASN A 86 -4.85 -15.61 -16.90
N ILE A 87 -5.33 -14.84 -17.89
CA ILE A 87 -4.46 -14.09 -18.79
C ILE A 87 -3.82 -12.97 -17.98
N ARG A 88 -2.48 -12.92 -17.93
CA ARG A 88 -1.76 -11.87 -17.20
C ARG A 88 -1.91 -10.52 -17.92
N PRO A 89 -1.77 -9.38 -17.22
CA PRO A 89 -1.81 -8.05 -17.85
C PRO A 89 -0.78 -7.85 -18.98
N THR A 90 0.29 -8.65 -18.99
CA THR A 90 1.36 -8.65 -20.01
C THR A 90 1.11 -9.62 -21.17
N GLU A 91 -0.03 -10.32 -21.17
CA GLU A 91 -0.39 -11.35 -22.15
C GLU A 91 -1.67 -10.99 -22.91
N THR A 92 -1.85 -11.60 -24.07
CA THR A 92 -3.13 -11.59 -24.81
C THR A 92 -3.68 -12.99 -24.89
N ARG A 93 -4.93 -13.15 -25.36
CA ARG A 93 -5.53 -14.47 -25.54
C ARG A 93 -4.77 -15.30 -26.57
N GLU A 94 -4.15 -14.66 -27.55
CA GLU A 94 -3.34 -15.28 -28.61
C GLU A 94 -1.95 -15.67 -28.13
N SER A 95 -1.34 -14.90 -27.21
CA SER A 95 -0.02 -15.22 -26.67
C SER A 95 -0.05 -16.15 -25.46
N TYR A 96 -1.22 -16.34 -24.85
CA TYR A 96 -1.41 -17.11 -23.63
C TYR A 96 -0.82 -18.54 -23.70
N ASP A 97 -1.15 -19.30 -24.74
CA ASP A 97 -0.69 -20.69 -24.90
C ASP A 97 0.82 -20.80 -25.20
N HIS A 98 1.45 -19.70 -25.60
CA HIS A 98 2.86 -19.63 -25.96
C HIS A 98 3.77 -19.22 -24.79
N ALA A 99 3.20 -18.87 -23.63
CA ALA A 99 3.98 -18.50 -22.47
C ALA A 99 4.84 -19.68 -21.98
N GLN A 100 6.09 -19.38 -21.60
CA GLN A 100 7.10 -20.41 -21.27
C GLN A 100 6.68 -21.32 -20.10
N ASP A 101 5.85 -20.80 -19.21
CA ASP A 101 5.30 -21.45 -18.04
C ASP A 101 3.96 -22.16 -18.29
N ARG A 102 3.58 -22.42 -19.55
CA ARG A 102 2.44 -23.28 -19.93
C ARG A 102 2.99 -24.65 -20.37
N LYS A 103 3.11 -25.57 -19.42
CA LYS A 103 3.62 -26.93 -19.68
C LYS A 103 2.54 -27.98 -19.51
N ARG A 104 2.56 -29.01 -20.35
CA ARG A 104 1.65 -30.17 -20.23
C ARG A 104 2.02 -31.01 -19.00
N ALA A 105 1.02 -31.66 -18.41
CA ALA A 105 1.24 -32.63 -17.36
C ALA A 105 2.06 -33.83 -17.90
N THR A 106 2.95 -34.35 -17.07
CA THR A 106 3.65 -35.63 -17.26
C THR A 106 3.01 -36.72 -16.39
N GLY A 107 3.48 -37.97 -16.50
CA GLY A 107 3.01 -39.06 -15.62
C GLY A 107 3.20 -38.76 -14.13
N SER A 108 4.27 -38.04 -13.79
CA SER A 108 4.47 -37.39 -12.49
C SER A 108 5.41 -36.20 -12.66
N GLY A 109 5.34 -35.22 -11.77
CA GLY A 109 6.18 -34.02 -11.83
C GLY A 109 5.95 -33.06 -10.66
N ALA A 110 6.54 -31.88 -10.75
CA ALA A 110 6.30 -30.80 -9.79
C ALA A 110 6.04 -29.46 -10.48
N ILE A 111 5.14 -28.68 -9.89
CA ILE A 111 4.94 -27.25 -10.19
C ILE A 111 5.44 -26.47 -8.99
N THR A 112 6.33 -25.51 -9.22
CA THR A 112 6.77 -24.59 -8.16
C THR A 112 6.27 -23.19 -8.49
N LEU A 113 5.46 -22.63 -7.58
CA LEU A 113 5.02 -21.26 -7.60
C LEU A 113 6.01 -20.43 -6.77
N ASN A 114 6.68 -19.47 -7.39
CA ASN A 114 7.64 -18.60 -6.72
C ASN A 114 7.03 -17.21 -6.57
N PHE A 115 6.95 -16.75 -5.34
CA PHE A 115 6.42 -15.45 -4.99
C PHE A 115 7.59 -14.55 -4.57
N PRO A 116 7.71 -13.34 -5.16
CA PRO A 116 8.83 -12.45 -4.87
C PRO A 116 8.80 -11.92 -3.43
N ALA A 117 7.62 -11.91 -2.81
CA ALA A 117 7.43 -11.46 -1.44
C ALA A 117 6.17 -12.10 -0.81
N VAL A 118 6.23 -12.37 0.49
CA VAL A 118 5.05 -12.59 1.33
C VAL A 118 4.39 -11.25 1.54
N LEU A 119 3.16 -11.16 1.07
CA LEU A 119 2.38 -9.93 1.06
C LEU A 119 1.11 -10.12 1.89
N PHE A 120 1.22 -10.67 3.10
CA PHE A 120 0.10 -10.83 4.04
C PHE A 120 0.54 -10.32 5.40
N ARG A 121 -0.40 -9.80 6.22
CA ARG A 121 -0.10 -9.35 7.57
C ARG A 121 0.49 -10.48 8.41
N LYS A 122 1.05 -10.16 9.57
CA LYS A 122 1.32 -11.20 10.56
C LYS A 122 0.03 -11.88 10.99
N GLY A 123 0.08 -13.21 11.07
CA GLY A 123 -1.07 -14.01 11.41
C GLY A 123 -0.95 -15.45 10.95
N GLU A 124 -2.02 -16.21 11.14
CA GLU A 124 -2.15 -17.57 10.64
C GLU A 124 -3.18 -17.63 9.52
N TYR A 125 -2.89 -18.45 8.52
CA TYR A 125 -3.63 -18.51 7.27
C TYR A 125 -3.91 -19.94 6.86
N PHE A 126 -5.05 -20.14 6.21
CA PHE A 126 -5.33 -21.31 5.40
C PHE A 126 -4.86 -21.09 3.98
N LEU A 127 -4.22 -22.10 3.39
CA LEU A 127 -3.95 -22.21 1.97
C LEU A 127 -4.86 -23.30 1.38
N SER A 128 -5.69 -22.89 0.43
CA SER A 128 -6.39 -23.77 -0.50
C SER A 128 -5.59 -23.87 -1.79
N LEU A 129 -5.58 -25.06 -2.39
CA LEU A 129 -4.75 -25.34 -3.56
C LEU A 129 -5.45 -26.30 -4.52
N GLY A 130 -5.38 -26.03 -5.82
CA GLY A 130 -5.87 -26.94 -6.83
C GLY A 130 -4.99 -27.02 -8.07
N LEU A 131 -5.05 -28.18 -8.71
CA LEU A 131 -4.52 -28.44 -10.05
C LEU A 131 -5.68 -28.46 -11.05
N LEU A 132 -5.47 -27.86 -12.21
CA LEU A 132 -6.54 -27.60 -13.18
C LEU A 132 -6.01 -27.58 -14.63
N PRO A 133 -6.87 -27.71 -15.63
CA PRO A 133 -6.54 -27.35 -17.01
C PRO A 133 -6.19 -25.86 -17.08
N ASN A 134 -5.02 -25.52 -17.58
CA ASN A 134 -4.57 -24.14 -17.73
C ASN A 134 -5.22 -23.51 -18.98
N THR A 135 -6.53 -23.28 -18.88
CA THR A 135 -7.37 -22.78 -19.97
C THR A 135 -8.10 -21.54 -19.50
N PRO A 136 -7.99 -20.38 -20.19
CA PRO A 136 -8.62 -19.15 -19.75
C PRO A 136 -10.12 -19.26 -19.50
N GLY A 137 -10.54 -18.91 -18.29
CA GLY A 137 -11.95 -18.94 -17.87
C GLY A 137 -12.50 -20.32 -17.50
N SER A 138 -11.69 -21.38 -17.52
CA SER A 138 -12.04 -22.66 -16.91
C SER A 138 -12.11 -22.50 -15.38
N TRP A 139 -12.96 -23.26 -14.69
CA TRP A 139 -12.96 -23.31 -13.22
C TRP A 139 -13.11 -24.76 -12.72
N GLU A 140 -12.70 -25.69 -13.57
CA GLU A 140 -12.78 -27.13 -13.32
C GLU A 140 -11.43 -27.65 -12.83
N PHE A 141 -11.41 -28.23 -11.63
CA PHE A 141 -10.19 -28.73 -11.01
C PHE A 141 -10.04 -30.23 -11.24
N TYR A 142 -8.82 -30.69 -11.53
CA TYR A 142 -8.47 -32.10 -11.49
C TYR A 142 -8.47 -32.60 -10.05
N GLU A 143 -7.79 -31.88 -9.16
CA GLU A 143 -7.86 -32.02 -7.71
C GLU A 143 -7.85 -30.64 -7.05
N TYR A 144 -8.71 -30.43 -6.06
CA TYR A 144 -8.76 -29.21 -5.24
C TYR A 144 -8.80 -29.57 -3.76
N ARG A 145 -7.95 -28.91 -2.98
CA ARG A 145 -7.79 -29.07 -1.53
C ARG A 145 -8.20 -27.78 -0.85
N HIS A 146 -9.38 -27.77 -0.23
CA HIS A 146 -9.95 -26.58 0.40
C HIS A 146 -9.49 -26.44 1.85
N PHE A 147 -8.93 -25.29 2.22
CA PHE A 147 -8.41 -24.98 3.56
C PHE A 147 -7.51 -26.09 4.16
N HIS A 148 -6.68 -26.69 3.31
CA HIS A 148 -6.01 -27.94 3.62
C HIS A 148 -4.66 -27.75 4.33
N TYR A 149 -4.00 -26.61 4.07
CA TYR A 149 -2.67 -26.28 4.57
C TYR A 149 -2.74 -25.06 5.46
N ILE A 150 -1.93 -25.04 6.51
CA ILE A 150 -1.85 -23.92 7.45
C ILE A 150 -0.43 -23.40 7.42
N PHE A 151 -0.27 -22.08 7.40
CA PHE A 151 1.02 -21.41 7.56
C PHE A 151 0.86 -20.13 8.38
N SER A 152 1.95 -19.67 8.97
CA SER A 152 2.02 -18.40 9.69
C SER A 152 2.92 -17.42 8.95
N VAL A 153 2.60 -16.14 9.06
CA VAL A 153 3.48 -15.05 8.63
C VAL A 153 3.93 -14.30 9.87
N ASP A 154 5.24 -14.12 9.99
CA ASP A 154 5.85 -13.25 10.98
C ASP A 154 6.19 -11.89 10.37
N ASP A 155 6.18 -10.85 11.22
CA ASP A 155 6.59 -9.51 10.81
C ASP A 155 8.08 -9.49 10.47
N ALA A 156 8.43 -8.78 9.40
CA ALA A 156 9.83 -8.47 9.06
C ALA A 156 10.34 -7.23 9.81
N GLY A 157 9.81 -6.94 11.01
CA GLY A 157 10.02 -5.67 11.69
C GLY A 157 9.26 -4.50 11.05
N MET A 158 8.15 -4.78 10.38
CA MET A 158 7.21 -3.81 9.82
C MET A 158 5.80 -4.39 9.93
N ASP A 159 4.84 -3.63 10.47
CA ASP A 159 3.43 -3.99 10.49
C ASP A 159 2.75 -3.25 9.33
N VAL A 160 2.35 -3.98 8.29
CA VAL A 160 1.89 -3.41 7.00
C VAL A 160 0.41 -3.74 6.82
N GLY A 161 -0.43 -2.72 6.67
CA GLY A 161 -1.89 -2.82 6.76
C GLY A 161 -2.62 -3.50 5.59
N ALA A 162 -1.99 -3.76 4.43
CA ALA A 162 -2.60 -4.55 3.35
C ALA A 162 -1.56 -4.88 2.29
N PRO A 163 -1.65 -6.06 1.67
CA PRO A 163 -1.41 -6.09 0.23
C PRO A 163 -2.29 -7.03 -0.60
N ILE A 164 -2.95 -6.42 -1.57
CA ILE A 164 -2.95 -6.61 -3.04
C ILE A 164 -2.36 -7.91 -3.63
N PHE A 165 -2.98 -8.34 -4.73
CA PHE A 165 -2.71 -9.47 -5.64
C PHE A 165 -1.25 -9.90 -5.83
N LEU A 166 -1.06 -11.23 -5.80
CA LEU A 166 0.22 -11.91 -6.01
C LEU A 166 0.59 -11.95 -7.49
N GLU A 167 1.82 -11.56 -7.81
CA GLU A 167 2.47 -11.92 -9.07
C GLU A 167 3.47 -13.04 -8.78
N ALA A 168 3.26 -14.21 -9.40
CA ALA A 168 4.11 -15.37 -9.21
C ALA A 168 4.78 -15.77 -10.52
N SER A 169 6.03 -16.21 -10.44
CA SER A 169 6.69 -16.93 -11.53
C SER A 169 6.56 -18.43 -11.32
N VAL A 170 6.30 -19.16 -12.40
CA VAL A 170 6.00 -20.60 -12.34
C VAL A 170 7.11 -21.38 -13.04
N SER A 171 7.64 -22.40 -12.37
CA SER A 171 8.64 -23.32 -12.90
C SER A 171 8.19 -24.79 -12.79
N TYR A 172 8.73 -25.64 -13.67
CA TYR A 172 8.38 -27.06 -13.77
C TYR A 172 9.62 -27.94 -13.68
N GLU A 173 9.53 -29.04 -12.93
CA GLU A 173 10.58 -30.05 -12.79
C GLU A 173 10.04 -31.43 -13.21
N ALA A 174 10.79 -32.17 -14.04
CA ALA A 174 10.52 -33.57 -14.35
C ALA A 174 11.28 -34.48 -13.37
N ALA A 175 10.60 -35.49 -12.81
CA ALA A 175 11.25 -36.43 -11.90
C ALA A 175 12.26 -37.31 -12.66
N GLN A 176 13.55 -37.17 -12.37
CA GLN A 176 14.59 -38.07 -12.87
C GLN A 176 14.66 -39.33 -12.00
N HIS A 177 14.58 -40.50 -12.61
CA HIS A 177 15.05 -41.75 -12.00
C HIS A 177 16.59 -41.80 -12.10
N GLY A 178 17.27 -41.77 -10.95
CA GLY A 178 18.63 -42.30 -10.80
C GLY A 178 19.81 -41.34 -11.00
N GLN A 179 20.49 -41.07 -9.86
CA GLN A 179 21.90 -40.71 -9.64
C GLN A 179 22.57 -39.59 -10.45
N GLY A 180 22.94 -38.52 -9.74
CA GLY A 180 24.03 -37.62 -10.11
C GLY A 180 23.87 -36.22 -9.52
N ARG A 181 24.60 -35.92 -8.43
CA ARG A 181 24.76 -34.53 -7.95
C ARG A 181 25.47 -33.73 -9.04
N THR A 182 24.83 -32.69 -9.57
CA THR A 182 25.48 -31.64 -10.37
C THR A 182 25.28 -30.30 -9.68
N GLU A 183 26.39 -29.58 -9.51
CA GLU A 183 26.48 -28.31 -8.79
C GLU A 183 25.66 -27.21 -9.48
N ALA A 184 24.95 -26.42 -8.67
CA ALA A 184 24.14 -25.30 -9.11
C ALA A 184 25.04 -24.17 -9.67
N ARG A 185 24.86 -23.86 -10.96
CA ARG A 185 25.45 -22.70 -11.60
C ARG A 185 24.72 -21.43 -11.13
N LYS A 186 25.43 -20.56 -10.40
CA LYS A 186 24.92 -19.24 -9.96
C LYS A 186 24.51 -18.40 -11.18
N VAL A 187 23.27 -17.93 -11.17
CA VAL A 187 22.76 -16.89 -12.08
C VAL A 187 23.20 -15.54 -11.52
N PRO A 188 23.79 -14.63 -12.30
CA PRO A 188 24.16 -13.31 -11.80
C PRO A 188 22.88 -12.50 -11.54
N VAL A 189 22.69 -12.13 -10.28
CA VAL A 189 21.72 -11.12 -9.88
C VAL A 189 22.38 -9.77 -10.18
N ASN A 190 21.82 -9.00 -11.12
CA ASN A 190 22.19 -7.59 -11.24
C ASN A 190 21.71 -6.90 -9.96
N GLU A 191 22.65 -6.43 -9.14
CA GLU A 191 22.34 -5.65 -7.96
C GLU A 191 21.64 -4.34 -8.38
N PRO A 192 20.51 -3.98 -7.74
CA PRO A 192 20.01 -2.62 -7.87
C PRO A 192 21.08 -1.65 -7.35
N PRO A 193 21.19 -0.45 -7.95
CA PRO A 193 22.22 0.52 -7.55
C PRO A 193 22.12 0.80 -6.05
N PRO A 194 23.27 0.99 -5.36
CA PRO A 194 23.28 1.17 -3.92
C PRO A 194 22.48 2.41 -3.55
N LEU A 195 21.52 2.23 -2.64
CA LEU A 195 20.88 3.33 -1.93
C LEU A 195 21.98 4.09 -1.17
N ALA A 196 22.03 5.41 -1.37
CA ALA A 196 23.00 6.26 -0.70
C ALA A 196 22.90 6.07 0.84
N PRO A 197 24.04 6.02 1.55
CA PRO A 197 24.06 5.67 2.96
C PRO A 197 23.75 6.92 3.80
N THR A 198 22.47 7.21 3.99
CA THR A 198 21.98 8.01 5.13
C THR A 198 20.59 7.52 5.55
N SER A 199 20.40 6.21 5.71
CA SER A 199 19.23 5.75 6.47
C SER A 199 19.36 6.22 7.92
N PRO A 200 18.35 6.90 8.49
CA PRO A 200 18.28 7.11 9.94
C PRO A 200 18.45 5.76 10.64
N SER A 201 19.27 5.71 11.69
CA SER A 201 19.51 4.48 12.46
C SER A 201 18.18 3.88 12.91
N MET A 202 17.93 2.61 12.58
CA MET A 202 16.76 1.84 13.00
C MET A 202 16.76 1.66 14.52
N ASN A 203 16.18 2.62 15.25
CA ASN A 203 16.03 2.54 16.69
C ASN A 203 14.74 1.82 17.12
N TYR A 204 13.82 1.52 16.20
CA TYR A 204 12.50 0.92 16.48
C TYR A 204 12.22 -0.28 15.56
N ARG A 205 11.56 -1.32 16.09
CA ARG A 205 11.22 -2.56 15.36
C ARG A 205 9.82 -2.53 14.74
N THR A 206 8.96 -1.58 15.13
CA THR A 206 7.63 -1.39 14.54
C THR A 206 7.27 0.10 14.51
N LEU A 207 6.33 0.51 13.63
CA LEU A 207 5.74 1.86 13.67
C LEU A 207 5.12 2.14 15.04
N ARG A 208 4.46 1.14 15.63
CA ARG A 208 3.87 1.29 16.96
C ARG A 208 4.93 1.61 18.02
N GLU A 209 6.07 0.92 18.00
CA GLU A 209 7.19 1.23 18.90
C GLU A 209 7.75 2.64 18.65
N GLU A 210 7.84 3.06 17.38
CA GLU A 210 8.25 4.43 17.03
C GLU A 210 7.25 5.48 17.55
N ILE A 211 5.95 5.29 17.30
CA ILE A 211 4.88 6.19 17.80
C ILE A 211 4.86 6.20 19.32
N GLU A 212 4.89 5.05 19.99
CA GLU A 212 4.90 4.96 21.45
C GLU A 212 6.12 5.67 22.03
N ALA A 213 7.31 5.53 21.43
CA ALA A 213 8.52 6.20 21.90
C ALA A 213 8.51 7.71 21.62
N VAL A 214 8.10 8.13 20.42
CA VAL A 214 8.16 9.52 19.95
C VAL A 214 7.00 10.34 20.52
N CYS A 215 5.78 9.81 20.51
CA CYS A 215 4.58 10.57 20.89
C CYS A 215 4.26 10.45 22.38
N ILE A 216 4.30 9.23 22.93
CA ILE A 216 3.91 8.99 24.33
C ILE A 216 5.13 9.14 25.24
N GLY A 217 6.20 8.39 24.99
CA GLY A 217 7.40 8.36 25.82
C GLY A 217 8.10 9.70 25.91
N ARG A 218 8.75 10.15 24.82
CA ARG A 218 9.46 11.44 24.78
C ARG A 218 8.55 12.62 24.49
N GLY A 219 7.52 12.41 23.66
CA GLY A 219 6.57 13.45 23.28
C GLY A 219 5.59 13.83 24.38
N GLY A 220 5.43 13.01 25.42
CA GLY A 220 4.64 13.34 26.60
C GLY A 220 3.13 13.40 26.38
N TYR A 221 2.59 12.67 25.40
CA TYR A 221 1.15 12.54 25.23
C TYR A 221 0.50 11.82 26.44
N PRO A 222 -0.67 12.28 26.93
CA PRO A 222 -1.40 13.49 26.52
C PRO A 222 -1.00 14.77 27.26
N GLU A 223 -0.30 14.71 28.39
CA GLU A 223 -0.18 15.86 29.32
C GLU A 223 0.67 17.02 28.78
N ALA A 224 1.70 16.73 27.99
CA ALA A 224 2.61 17.74 27.46
C ALA A 224 2.17 18.32 26.10
N TRP A 225 1.15 17.73 25.48
CA TRP A 225 0.68 18.17 24.17
C TRP A 225 -0.27 19.37 24.30
N PRO A 226 -0.17 20.36 23.40
CA PRO A 226 -1.08 21.49 23.38
C PRO A 226 -2.52 21.04 23.07
N ARG A 227 -3.47 21.81 23.61
CA ARG A 227 -4.90 21.66 23.31
C ARG A 227 -5.39 22.87 22.53
N HIS A 228 -6.33 22.66 21.64
CA HIS A 228 -7.01 23.77 20.98
C HIS A 228 -7.95 24.45 21.98
N GLN A 229 -7.91 25.79 22.04
CA GLN A 229 -8.84 26.57 22.88
C GLN A 229 -10.23 26.71 22.25
N SER A 230 -10.28 26.67 20.93
CA SER A 230 -11.46 26.73 20.07
C SER A 230 -11.22 25.86 18.84
N CYS A 231 -12.26 25.51 18.09
CA CYS A 231 -12.09 24.73 16.86
C CYS A 231 -11.06 25.38 15.91
N PRO A 232 -9.98 24.68 15.50
CA PRO A 232 -8.91 25.25 14.66
C PRO A 232 -9.29 25.37 13.17
N ALA A 233 -10.46 24.84 12.78
CA ALA A 233 -10.99 24.99 11.42
C ALA A 233 -11.93 26.19 11.28
N CYS A 234 -12.86 26.41 12.22
CA CYS A 234 -13.86 27.50 12.13
C CYS A 234 -13.67 28.63 13.16
N GLY A 235 -12.71 28.51 14.07
CA GLY A 235 -12.37 29.50 15.09
C GLY A 235 -13.39 29.74 16.19
N SER A 236 -14.56 29.09 16.18
CA SER A 236 -15.69 29.48 17.04
C SER A 236 -16.39 28.33 17.77
N GLY A 237 -16.42 27.11 17.21
CA GLY A 237 -17.10 25.98 17.83
C GLY A 237 -16.33 25.37 19.01
N ALA A 238 -17.07 24.81 19.96
CA ALA A 238 -16.52 24.06 21.08
C ALA A 238 -16.15 22.65 20.63
N LEU A 239 -15.02 22.15 21.13
CA LEU A 239 -14.57 20.79 20.87
C LEU A 239 -15.07 19.86 21.97
N ALA A 240 -15.78 18.80 21.58
CA ALA A 240 -16.26 17.75 22.48
C ALA A 240 -15.60 16.41 22.13
N PRO A 241 -15.27 15.56 23.12
CA PRO A 241 -14.73 14.22 22.85
C PRO A 241 -15.63 13.42 21.91
N LEU A 242 -15.03 12.75 20.94
CA LEU A 242 -15.74 11.91 19.96
C LEU A 242 -15.36 10.43 20.07
N PHE A 243 -14.08 10.09 19.92
CA PHE A 243 -13.57 8.72 20.02
C PHE A 243 -12.06 8.71 20.35
N GLU A 244 -11.53 7.53 20.65
CA GLU A 244 -10.09 7.30 20.82
C GLU A 244 -9.61 6.27 19.78
N LYS A 245 -8.47 6.52 19.14
CA LYS A 245 -7.82 5.57 18.24
C LYS A 245 -6.32 5.49 18.49
N TYR A 246 -5.80 4.28 18.65
CA TYR A 246 -4.38 4.01 18.94
C TYR A 246 -3.84 4.78 20.16
N GLY A 247 -4.69 5.04 21.15
CA GLY A 247 -4.36 5.84 22.33
C GLY A 247 -4.47 7.36 22.14
N PHE A 248 -4.84 7.84 20.95
CA PHE A 248 -5.03 9.27 20.67
C PHE A 248 -6.52 9.65 20.67
N ASN A 249 -6.85 10.63 21.49
CA ASN A 249 -8.17 11.24 21.60
C ASN A 249 -8.49 12.11 20.38
N HIS A 250 -9.72 11.96 19.88
CA HIS A 250 -10.28 12.80 18.82
C HIS A 250 -11.47 13.57 19.37
N SER A 251 -11.50 14.88 19.09
CA SER A 251 -12.58 15.79 19.47
C SER A 251 -13.29 16.31 18.22
N ARG A 252 -14.61 16.53 18.33
CA ARG A 252 -15.46 17.07 17.28
C ARG A 252 -15.95 18.46 17.64
N CYS A 253 -15.92 19.36 16.66
CA CYS A 253 -16.53 20.68 16.71
C CYS A 253 -18.05 20.59 16.62
N ASP A 254 -18.76 21.29 17.51
CA ASP A 254 -20.21 21.39 17.52
C ASP A 254 -20.78 22.31 16.43
N ALA A 255 -19.99 23.27 15.93
CA ALA A 255 -20.42 24.26 14.95
C ALA A 255 -20.24 23.82 13.48
N CYS A 256 -19.07 23.29 13.12
CA CYS A 256 -18.76 22.92 11.73
C CYS A 256 -18.53 21.40 11.53
N GLY A 257 -18.63 20.61 12.61
CA GLY A 257 -18.46 19.16 12.54
C GLY A 257 -17.04 18.65 12.28
N PHE A 258 -16.04 19.54 12.17
CA PHE A 258 -14.62 19.22 12.07
C PHE A 258 -14.17 18.30 13.20
N VAL A 259 -13.31 17.33 12.91
CA VAL A 259 -12.76 16.42 13.91
C VAL A 259 -11.24 16.53 13.92
N CYS A 260 -10.64 16.61 15.10
CA CYS A 260 -9.19 16.69 15.25
C CYS A 260 -8.67 15.82 16.38
N VAL A 261 -7.38 15.48 16.33
CA VAL A 261 -6.65 14.92 17.47
C VAL A 261 -6.48 16.03 18.51
N ASP A 262 -6.95 15.80 19.74
CA ASP A 262 -6.89 16.79 20.83
C ASP A 262 -6.61 16.09 22.18
N PRO A 263 -5.46 16.34 22.84
CA PRO A 263 -4.42 17.32 22.49
C PRO A 263 -3.65 16.94 21.22
N PHE A 264 -3.14 17.92 20.48
CA PHE A 264 -2.52 17.76 19.15
C PHE A 264 -0.98 17.73 19.22
N PRO A 265 -0.27 17.10 18.26
CA PRO A 265 1.17 16.95 18.34
C PRO A 265 1.88 18.30 18.18
N PRO A 266 2.88 18.62 19.04
CA PRO A 266 3.71 19.80 18.84
C PRO A 266 4.64 19.64 17.63
N ASP A 267 5.08 20.75 17.05
CA ASP A 267 5.92 20.78 15.85
C ASP A 267 7.19 19.91 15.97
N SER A 268 7.79 19.85 17.15
CA SER A 268 8.98 19.01 17.41
C SER A 268 8.68 17.51 17.26
N VAL A 269 7.51 17.07 17.72
CA VAL A 269 7.06 15.68 17.59
C VAL A 269 6.72 15.37 16.14
N LEU A 270 6.01 16.27 15.45
CA LEU A 270 5.72 16.11 14.02
C LEU A 270 7.03 16.03 13.21
N ALA A 271 7.97 16.93 13.44
CA ALA A 271 9.26 16.93 12.75
C ALA A 271 10.04 15.63 12.97
N GLU A 272 10.04 15.08 14.19
CA GLU A 272 10.67 13.79 14.48
C GLU A 272 9.96 12.63 13.75
N LEU A 273 8.62 12.60 13.74
CA LEU A 273 7.85 11.59 13.02
C LEU A 273 8.11 11.62 11.50
N TYR A 274 8.17 12.81 10.90
CA TYR A 274 8.43 12.99 9.47
C TYR A 274 9.89 12.74 9.08
N ALA A 275 10.84 12.91 10.01
CA ALA A 275 12.22 12.45 9.86
C ALA A 275 12.41 10.96 10.21
N GLY A 276 11.37 10.32 10.74
CA GLY A 276 11.37 8.96 11.25
C GLY A 276 11.58 7.89 10.19
N ALA A 277 11.93 6.70 10.67
CA ALA A 277 12.28 5.57 9.82
C ALA A 277 11.06 5.07 9.03
N TYR A 278 9.87 5.07 9.64
CA TYR A 278 8.66 4.60 8.97
C TYR A 278 8.23 5.49 7.81
N TYR A 279 8.19 6.82 8.01
CA TYR A 279 7.79 7.76 6.96
C TYR A 279 8.75 7.69 5.77
N THR A 280 10.05 7.72 6.06
CA THR A 280 11.12 7.62 5.06
C THR A 280 11.04 6.30 4.28
N ARG A 281 10.83 5.18 4.97
CA ARG A 281 10.71 3.85 4.33
C ARG A 281 9.43 3.70 3.52
N THR A 282 8.31 4.25 3.97
CA THR A 282 7.06 4.22 3.21
C THR A 282 7.26 4.87 1.84
N ARG A 283 7.92 6.03 1.82
CA ARG A 283 8.30 6.71 0.57
C ARG A 283 9.27 5.90 -0.27
N GLN A 284 10.35 5.37 0.32
CA GLN A 284 11.39 4.64 -0.41
C GLN A 284 10.94 3.28 -0.96
N LEU A 285 10.11 2.54 -0.22
CA LEU A 285 9.75 1.15 -0.53
C LEU A 285 8.41 1.02 -1.24
N PHE A 286 7.50 1.99 -1.13
CA PHE A 286 6.17 1.92 -1.74
C PHE A 286 5.97 3.01 -2.80
N GLU A 287 6.10 4.29 -2.44
CA GLU A 287 5.80 5.38 -3.37
C GLU A 287 6.81 5.46 -4.51
N LEU A 288 8.10 5.43 -4.20
CA LEU A 288 9.16 5.63 -5.19
C LEU A 288 9.22 4.53 -6.26
N PRO A 289 9.07 3.22 -5.95
CA PRO A 289 9.00 2.18 -6.98
C PRO A 289 7.78 2.33 -7.90
N LEU A 290 6.62 2.70 -7.36
CA LEU A 290 5.40 2.93 -8.14
C LEU A 290 5.56 4.11 -9.11
N LEU A 291 6.21 5.18 -8.67
CA LEU A 291 6.51 6.32 -9.54
C LEU A 291 7.49 5.94 -10.66
N ARG A 292 8.52 5.14 -10.36
CA ARG A 292 9.52 4.70 -11.36
C ARG A 292 8.98 3.73 -12.40
N GLN A 293 7.92 2.97 -12.11
CA GLN A 293 7.29 2.01 -13.03
C GLN A 293 6.30 2.62 -14.04
N GLY A 294 6.34 3.94 -14.27
CA GLY A 294 5.44 4.63 -15.21
C GLY A 294 4.35 5.47 -14.55
N GLY A 295 4.48 5.76 -13.25
CA GLY A 295 4.06 7.03 -12.66
C GLY A 295 2.59 7.38 -12.76
N LYS A 296 1.67 6.51 -12.31
CA LYS A 296 0.24 6.83 -12.28
C LYS A 296 -0.41 6.95 -10.90
N MET A 297 0.30 6.73 -9.81
CA MET A 297 -0.26 6.88 -8.47
C MET A 297 0.84 6.80 -7.42
N THR A 298 0.94 7.82 -6.56
CA THR A 298 1.25 7.52 -5.17
C THR A 298 0.02 6.79 -4.62
N PRO A 299 0.19 5.65 -3.94
CA PRO A 299 -0.94 4.99 -3.33
C PRO A 299 -1.46 5.95 -2.25
N PHE A 300 -2.68 6.45 -2.44
CA PHE A 300 -3.68 6.84 -1.42
C PHE A 300 -4.34 8.23 -1.46
N SER A 301 -3.99 9.21 -2.30
CA SER A 301 -4.65 10.53 -2.17
C SER A 301 -5.95 10.69 -2.97
N ALA A 302 -5.95 10.34 -4.26
CA ALA A 302 -7.14 10.42 -5.13
C ALA A 302 -6.90 9.70 -6.49
N PRO A 303 -7.96 9.25 -7.19
CA PRO A 303 -7.86 8.75 -8.56
C PRO A 303 -7.26 9.79 -9.53
N ALA A 304 -6.41 9.33 -10.46
CA ALA A 304 -5.67 10.21 -11.38
C ALA A 304 -6.59 11.01 -12.33
N ASP A 305 -7.76 10.47 -12.69
CA ASP A 305 -8.78 11.15 -13.49
C ASP A 305 -9.46 12.28 -12.71
N VAL A 306 -9.69 12.10 -11.41
CA VAL A 306 -10.19 13.17 -10.52
C VAL A 306 -9.17 14.30 -10.43
N LEU A 307 -7.90 13.97 -10.20
CA LEU A 307 -6.82 14.95 -10.15
C LEU A 307 -6.65 15.67 -11.50
N ALA A 308 -6.72 14.97 -12.63
CA ALA A 308 -6.66 15.58 -13.96
C ALA A 308 -7.81 16.58 -14.17
N LYS A 309 -9.03 16.24 -13.74
CA LYS A 309 -10.18 17.14 -13.83
C LYS A 309 -10.04 18.38 -12.95
N ILE A 310 -9.41 18.24 -11.78
CA ILE A 310 -9.07 19.39 -10.93
C ILE A 310 -8.11 20.33 -11.66
N VAL A 311 -7.07 19.78 -12.31
CA VAL A 311 -6.14 20.59 -13.13
C VAL A 311 -6.90 21.30 -14.25
N GLU A 312 -7.75 20.59 -15.00
CA GLU A 312 -8.57 21.17 -16.07
C GLU A 312 -9.44 22.33 -15.56
N ASN A 313 -10.14 22.16 -14.44
CA ASN A 313 -11.00 23.18 -13.86
C ASN A 313 -10.22 24.42 -13.36
N ALA A 314 -9.10 24.20 -12.66
CA ALA A 314 -8.31 25.29 -12.09
C ALA A 314 -7.57 26.12 -13.16
N THR A 315 -7.30 25.52 -14.32
CA THR A 315 -6.58 26.17 -15.43
C THR A 315 -7.51 26.69 -16.54
N GLY A 316 -8.68 26.08 -16.73
CA GLY A 316 -9.64 26.46 -17.77
C GLY A 316 -9.02 26.50 -19.18
N ASP A 317 -9.36 27.54 -19.94
CA ASP A 317 -8.80 27.80 -21.28
C ASP A 317 -7.51 28.64 -21.25
N VAL A 318 -6.95 28.89 -20.05
CA VAL A 318 -5.73 29.71 -19.91
C VAL A 318 -4.52 28.93 -20.43
N ALA A 319 -3.87 29.47 -21.46
CA ALA A 319 -2.78 28.82 -22.17
C ALA A 319 -1.54 28.62 -21.27
N SER A 320 -1.18 29.61 -20.45
CA SER A 320 -0.01 29.57 -19.56
C SER A 320 -0.30 30.25 -18.22
N GLY A 321 0.39 29.81 -17.17
CA GLY A 321 0.23 30.31 -15.81
C GLY A 321 1.32 29.76 -14.88
N SER A 322 1.24 30.10 -13.60
CA SER A 322 2.10 29.55 -12.57
C SER A 322 1.33 28.72 -11.54
N TRP A 323 1.86 27.55 -11.20
CA TRP A 323 1.28 26.60 -10.25
C TRP A 323 2.28 26.31 -9.12
N LEU A 324 1.84 26.39 -7.87
CA LEU A 324 2.59 25.94 -6.71
C LEU A 324 1.88 24.74 -6.07
N ASP A 325 2.55 23.59 -6.02
CA ASP A 325 2.09 22.44 -5.24
C ASP A 325 2.77 22.42 -3.86
N VAL A 326 1.97 22.47 -2.80
CA VAL A 326 2.42 22.61 -1.42
C VAL A 326 2.37 21.24 -0.75
N GLY A 327 3.48 20.83 -0.12
CA GLY A 327 3.61 19.52 0.54
C GLY A 327 3.46 18.34 -0.42
N GLY A 328 3.75 18.55 -1.72
CA GLY A 328 3.54 17.57 -2.78
C GLY A 328 4.47 16.34 -2.74
N GLY A 329 5.29 16.19 -1.69
CA GLY A 329 6.10 15.01 -1.44
C GLY A 329 7.09 14.71 -2.56
N LEU A 330 6.91 13.56 -3.22
CA LEU A 330 7.76 13.14 -4.35
C LEU A 330 7.43 13.87 -5.67
N GLY A 331 6.50 14.84 -5.66
CA GLY A 331 6.17 15.69 -6.80
C GLY A 331 5.23 15.06 -7.83
N ALA A 332 4.53 13.98 -7.47
CA ALA A 332 3.69 13.24 -8.41
C ALA A 332 2.54 14.09 -8.99
N PHE A 333 1.87 14.89 -8.15
CA PHE A 333 0.78 15.76 -8.60
C PHE A 333 1.31 16.96 -9.41
N ALA A 334 2.34 17.65 -8.92
CA ALA A 334 3.05 18.67 -9.70
C ALA A 334 3.54 18.14 -11.08
N GLY A 335 4.06 16.91 -11.13
CA GLY A 335 4.43 16.24 -12.38
C GLY A 335 3.24 15.99 -13.31
N LEU A 336 2.07 15.60 -12.76
CA LEU A 336 0.83 15.49 -13.52
C LEU A 336 0.41 16.85 -14.10
N VAL A 337 0.44 17.91 -13.29
CA VAL A 337 0.14 19.29 -13.76
C VAL A 337 1.05 19.66 -14.93
N LYS A 338 2.38 19.51 -14.78
CA LYS A 338 3.38 19.82 -15.82
C LYS A 338 3.13 19.00 -17.10
N SER A 339 2.72 17.74 -16.98
CA SER A 339 2.41 16.89 -18.14
C SER A 339 1.13 17.31 -18.89
N LYS A 340 0.13 17.82 -18.17
CA LYS A 340 -1.16 18.26 -18.71
C LYS A 340 -1.14 19.69 -19.23
N ARG A 341 -0.29 20.52 -18.65
CA ARG A 341 -0.16 21.95 -18.94
C ARG A 341 1.33 22.29 -19.15
N PRO A 342 1.92 21.91 -20.30
CA PRO A 342 3.35 22.06 -20.56
C PRO A 342 3.82 23.51 -20.60
N ASP A 343 2.92 24.45 -20.93
CA ASP A 343 3.20 25.89 -20.97
C ASP A 343 3.03 26.59 -19.61
N TRP A 344 2.75 25.83 -18.54
CA TRP A 344 2.65 26.35 -17.19
C TRP A 344 3.96 26.15 -16.43
N THR A 345 4.35 27.18 -15.66
CA THR A 345 5.47 27.07 -14.72
C THR A 345 4.98 26.38 -13.45
N VAL A 346 5.48 25.17 -13.18
CA VAL A 346 5.07 24.38 -12.01
C VAL A 346 6.23 24.28 -11.02
N ALA A 347 5.97 24.68 -9.78
CA ALA A 347 6.89 24.60 -8.66
C ALA A 347 6.31 23.74 -7.53
N LEU A 348 7.20 23.18 -6.71
CA LEU A 348 6.89 22.38 -5.52
C LEU A 348 7.43 23.10 -4.28
N ASN A 349 6.63 23.23 -3.22
CA ASN A 349 7.09 23.64 -1.89
C ASN A 349 7.05 22.43 -0.95
N GLU A 350 8.20 21.82 -0.70
CA GLU A 350 8.35 20.58 0.07
C GLU A 350 9.46 20.73 1.12
N LEU A 351 9.11 20.47 2.38
CA LEU A 351 10.01 20.66 3.53
C LEU A 351 11.02 19.52 3.70
N ASN A 352 10.73 18.32 3.18
CA ASN A 352 11.66 17.20 3.23
C ASN A 352 12.68 17.27 2.08
N PRO A 353 13.98 17.49 2.36
CA PRO A 353 14.99 17.72 1.31
C PRO A 353 15.18 16.52 0.36
N GLU A 354 15.08 15.29 0.88
CA GLU A 354 15.18 14.08 0.06
C GLU A 354 14.02 13.98 -0.94
N SER A 355 12.82 14.35 -0.50
CA SER A 355 11.61 14.30 -1.32
C SER A 355 11.64 15.37 -2.40
N GLY A 356 12.08 16.58 -2.06
CA GLY A 356 12.37 17.63 -3.04
C GLY A 356 13.42 17.21 -4.07
N ALA A 357 14.51 16.58 -3.63
CA ALA A 357 15.55 16.08 -4.54
C ALA A 357 15.02 15.01 -5.51
N LEU A 358 14.18 14.09 -5.01
CA LEU A 358 13.51 13.07 -5.82
C LEU A 358 12.52 13.71 -6.81
N ALA A 359 11.69 14.65 -6.36
CA ALA A 359 10.75 15.37 -7.22
C ALA A 359 11.47 16.08 -8.38
N LYS A 360 12.58 16.76 -8.08
CA LYS A 360 13.44 17.38 -9.09
C LYS A 360 14.01 16.35 -10.06
N SER A 361 14.51 15.21 -9.55
CA SER A 361 15.08 14.16 -10.40
C SER A 361 14.04 13.43 -11.28
N LEU A 362 12.81 13.26 -10.80
CA LEU A 362 11.77 12.47 -11.47
C LEU A 362 10.98 13.30 -12.48
N PHE A 363 10.70 14.56 -12.15
CA PHE A 363 9.74 15.41 -12.88
C PHE A 363 10.36 16.73 -13.36
N ASP A 364 11.64 16.98 -13.09
CA ASP A 364 12.31 18.24 -13.42
C ASP A 364 11.56 19.45 -12.83
N LEU A 365 11.15 19.31 -11.57
CA LEU A 365 10.42 20.34 -10.83
C LEU A 365 11.39 21.31 -10.14
N GLU A 366 11.03 22.59 -10.17
CA GLU A 366 11.62 23.59 -9.27
C GLU A 366 11.09 23.36 -7.86
N VAL A 367 11.98 23.23 -6.89
CA VAL A 367 11.63 23.07 -5.48
C VAL A 367 11.95 24.38 -4.75
N LEU A 368 10.90 25.02 -4.26
CA LEU A 368 10.96 26.29 -3.53
C LEU A 368 11.03 26.01 -2.04
N ASP A 369 12.09 26.52 -1.40
CA ASP A 369 12.29 26.45 0.04
C ASP A 369 11.73 27.69 0.74
N GLY A 370 11.30 27.51 1.99
CA GLY A 370 10.73 28.55 2.83
C GLY A 370 9.22 28.45 3.05
N ASP A 371 8.76 29.19 4.06
CA ASP A 371 7.35 29.33 4.41
C ASP A 371 6.62 30.31 3.47
N PRO A 372 5.27 30.35 3.49
CA PRO A 372 4.50 31.23 2.61
C PRO A 372 4.88 32.70 2.72
N GLN A 373 5.23 33.17 3.92
CA GLN A 373 5.65 34.54 4.16
C GLN A 373 6.97 34.86 3.45
N THR A 374 7.91 33.93 3.47
CA THR A 374 9.21 34.04 2.80
C THR A 374 9.04 34.05 1.29
N LEU A 375 8.25 33.12 0.74
CA LEU A 375 7.94 33.08 -0.70
C LEU A 375 7.23 34.37 -1.14
N ARG A 376 6.29 34.87 -0.33
CA ARG A 376 5.60 36.14 -0.58
C ARG A 376 6.56 37.33 -0.57
N ALA A 377 7.50 37.38 0.37
CA ALA A 377 8.50 38.44 0.48
C ALA A 377 9.48 38.45 -0.71
N GLN A 378 9.70 37.30 -1.35
CA GLN A 378 10.44 37.19 -2.62
C GLN A 378 9.63 37.66 -3.83
N GLY A 379 8.38 38.07 -3.65
CA GLY A 379 7.49 38.52 -4.72
C GLY A 379 6.81 37.38 -5.49
N LEU A 380 6.88 36.15 -4.98
CA LEU A 380 6.28 34.99 -5.64
C LEU A 380 4.76 35.00 -5.47
N LEU A 381 4.08 34.71 -6.58
CA LEU A 381 2.64 34.65 -6.71
C LEU A 381 2.26 33.63 -7.77
N PHE A 382 1.18 32.89 -7.52
CA PHE A 382 0.75 31.78 -8.35
C PHE A 382 -0.69 31.95 -8.82
N ASP A 383 -0.97 31.54 -10.06
CA ASP A 383 -2.35 31.48 -10.57
C ASP A 383 -3.12 30.36 -9.87
N VAL A 384 -2.43 29.27 -9.51
CA VAL A 384 -2.98 28.18 -8.71
C VAL A 384 -2.00 27.77 -7.61
N VAL A 385 -2.50 27.65 -6.38
CA VAL A 385 -1.79 27.01 -5.27
C VAL A 385 -2.58 25.75 -4.89
N SER A 386 -1.93 24.59 -4.82
CA SER A 386 -2.56 23.33 -4.43
C SER A 386 -1.96 22.73 -3.16
N SER A 387 -2.77 22.00 -2.41
CA SER A 387 -2.32 21.09 -1.34
C SER A 387 -3.11 19.77 -1.44
N VAL A 388 -2.43 18.69 -1.81
CA VAL A 388 -3.06 17.37 -2.00
C VAL A 388 -2.57 16.40 -0.94
N ALA A 389 -3.48 15.91 -0.11
CA ALA A 389 -3.18 15.06 1.05
C ALA A 389 -2.15 15.69 2.02
N VAL A 390 -2.38 16.96 2.36
CA VAL A 390 -1.53 17.74 3.27
C VAL A 390 -2.34 18.26 4.45
N LEU A 391 -3.51 18.84 4.19
CA LEU A 391 -4.27 19.58 5.20
C LEU A 391 -4.71 18.68 6.38
N GLU A 392 -4.91 17.38 6.15
CA GLU A 392 -5.20 16.39 7.20
C GLU A 392 -4.06 16.21 8.22
N HIS A 393 -2.83 16.59 7.84
CA HIS A 393 -1.65 16.54 8.69
C HIS A 393 -1.41 17.83 9.47
N ILE A 394 -2.21 18.87 9.23
CA ILE A 394 -2.00 20.20 9.79
C ILE A 394 -2.93 20.41 10.99
N PRO A 395 -2.41 20.60 12.22
CA PRO A 395 -3.26 20.85 13.40
C PRO A 395 -4.09 22.14 13.31
N GLU A 396 -3.56 23.16 12.65
CA GLU A 396 -4.19 24.48 12.48
C GLU A 396 -4.52 24.74 10.99
N PRO A 397 -5.55 24.06 10.44
CA PRO A 397 -5.80 24.04 9.00
C PRO A 397 -6.25 25.40 8.45
N GLU A 398 -7.04 26.18 9.20
CA GLU A 398 -7.47 27.53 8.78
C GLU A 398 -6.25 28.45 8.58
N ALA A 399 -5.37 28.49 9.58
CA ALA A 399 -4.17 29.33 9.54
C ALA A 399 -3.23 28.92 8.40
N PHE A 400 -3.13 27.62 8.11
CA PHE A 400 -2.36 27.10 6.98
C PHE A 400 -2.96 27.57 5.64
N LEU A 401 -4.26 27.37 5.44
CA LEU A 401 -4.94 27.81 4.21
C LEU A 401 -4.84 29.32 4.03
N ALA A 402 -5.02 30.11 5.08
CA ALA A 402 -4.90 31.56 5.04
C ALA A 402 -3.50 32.03 4.59
N ARG A 403 -2.44 31.37 5.07
CA ARG A 403 -1.05 31.69 4.68
C ARG A 403 -0.79 31.39 3.20
N TYR A 404 -1.23 30.24 2.71
CA TYR A 404 -1.03 29.86 1.30
C TYR A 404 -1.97 30.59 0.35
N ALA A 405 -3.18 30.98 0.80
CA ALA A 405 -4.06 31.87 0.05
C ALA A 405 -3.39 33.22 -0.28
N ALA A 406 -2.50 33.72 0.59
CA ALA A 406 -1.76 34.96 0.35
C ALA A 406 -0.75 34.87 -0.81
N LEU A 407 -0.43 33.66 -1.28
CA LEU A 407 0.40 33.41 -2.48
C LEU A 407 -0.42 33.31 -3.76
N VAL A 408 -1.76 33.31 -3.67
CA VAL A 408 -2.65 33.23 -4.83
C VAL A 408 -2.83 34.62 -5.44
N LYS A 409 -2.69 34.72 -6.77
CA LYS A 409 -2.97 35.96 -7.51
C LYS A 409 -4.46 36.32 -7.43
N PRO A 410 -4.84 37.61 -7.55
CA PRO A 410 -6.25 37.97 -7.70
C PRO A 410 -6.92 37.21 -8.86
N GLY A 411 -8.01 36.51 -8.57
CA GLY A 411 -8.71 35.65 -9.54
C GLY A 411 -8.13 34.25 -9.73
N GLY A 412 -7.06 33.90 -9.00
CA GLY A 412 -6.48 32.56 -8.97
C GLY A 412 -7.21 31.59 -8.03
N TRP A 413 -6.67 30.39 -7.93
CA TRP A 413 -7.28 29.29 -7.17
C TRP A 413 -6.39 28.82 -6.01
N LEU A 414 -7.02 28.54 -4.88
CA LEU A 414 -6.48 27.65 -3.85
C LEU A 414 -7.23 26.32 -3.93
N VAL A 415 -6.51 25.24 -4.18
CA VAL A 415 -7.07 23.90 -4.34
C VAL A 415 -6.60 23.02 -3.20
N THR A 416 -7.51 22.40 -2.46
CA THR A 416 -7.15 21.40 -1.45
C THR A 416 -7.88 20.09 -1.70
N VAL A 417 -7.17 18.98 -1.50
CA VAL A 417 -7.73 17.62 -1.59
C VAL A 417 -7.37 16.89 -0.32
N VAL A 418 -8.39 16.43 0.41
CA VAL A 418 -8.23 15.73 1.69
C VAL A 418 -9.03 14.43 1.69
N PRO A 419 -8.66 13.44 2.52
CA PRO A 419 -9.47 12.27 2.75
C PRO A 419 -10.84 12.65 3.30
N GLN A 420 -11.90 12.12 2.68
CA GLN A 420 -13.24 12.29 3.22
C GLN A 420 -13.39 11.50 4.51
N PHE A 421 -13.63 12.22 5.60
CA PHE A 421 -14.09 11.66 6.86
C PHE A 421 -15.61 11.67 6.90
N SER A 422 -16.21 10.49 7.11
CA SER A 422 -17.63 10.36 7.37
C SER A 422 -17.85 9.54 8.62
N ARG A 423 -18.87 9.91 9.40
CA ARG A 423 -19.25 9.17 10.61
C ARG A 423 -19.62 7.72 10.29
N LEU A 424 -20.27 7.50 9.15
CA LEU A 424 -20.58 6.15 8.65
C LEU A 424 -19.30 5.32 8.40
N ASN A 425 -18.25 5.92 7.82
CA ASN A 425 -16.98 5.24 7.63
C ASN A 425 -16.35 4.86 8.97
N ALA A 426 -16.39 5.73 9.97
CA ALA A 426 -15.89 5.44 11.32
C ALA A 426 -16.68 4.31 12.00
N GLU A 427 -18.01 4.40 12.00
CA GLU A 427 -18.89 3.43 12.66
C GLU A 427 -18.86 2.05 11.99
N ILE A 428 -18.84 1.98 10.65
CA ILE A 428 -18.76 0.70 9.92
C ILE A 428 -17.37 0.09 10.05
N SER A 429 -16.32 0.90 9.99
CA SER A 429 -14.95 0.39 10.10
C SER A 429 -14.55 0.07 11.55
N GLN A 430 -15.39 0.35 12.55
CA GLN A 430 -15.06 0.23 13.98
C GLN A 430 -13.71 0.89 14.28
N ASP A 431 -13.58 2.15 13.85
CA ASP A 431 -12.36 2.94 13.98
C ASP A 431 -11.14 2.40 13.21
N SER A 432 -11.28 1.37 12.36
CA SER A 432 -10.17 0.88 11.52
C SER A 432 -9.97 1.67 10.21
N SER A 433 -10.75 2.73 9.99
CA SER A 433 -10.68 3.55 8.77
C SER A 433 -9.24 3.94 8.43
N PRO A 434 -8.77 3.69 7.19
CA PRO A 434 -7.44 4.09 6.75
C PRO A 434 -7.30 5.61 6.58
N ASN A 435 -8.41 6.37 6.64
CA ASN A 435 -8.39 7.83 6.60
C ASN A 435 -8.15 8.46 7.99
N VAL A 436 -8.21 7.66 9.05
CA VAL A 436 -8.02 8.11 10.44
C VAL A 436 -6.74 7.46 10.95
N VAL A 437 -5.59 8.12 10.81
CA VAL A 437 -4.27 7.54 11.13
C VAL A 437 -3.50 8.45 12.08
N PRO A 438 -3.94 8.61 13.34
CA PRO A 438 -3.15 9.34 14.33
C PRO A 438 -1.81 8.61 14.56
N PRO A 439 -0.70 9.33 14.83
CA PRO A 439 -0.58 10.78 15.01
C PRO A 439 -0.37 11.57 13.71
N PHE A 440 -0.47 10.95 12.53
CA PHE A 440 -0.20 11.60 11.25
C PHE A 440 -1.40 12.40 10.73
N HIS A 441 -2.59 11.81 10.69
CA HIS A 441 -3.83 12.51 10.33
C HIS A 441 -4.42 13.10 11.60
N VAL A 442 -4.18 14.38 11.82
CA VAL A 442 -4.60 15.14 12.99
C VAL A 442 -5.86 15.96 12.74
N SER A 443 -6.21 16.15 11.48
CA SER A 443 -7.34 16.96 11.01
C SER A 443 -8.21 16.13 10.06
N LEU A 444 -9.48 15.92 10.41
CA LEU A 444 -10.41 15.06 9.70
C LEU A 444 -11.61 15.87 9.21
N PHE A 445 -11.85 15.80 7.91
CA PHE A 445 -12.77 16.69 7.22
C PHE A 445 -14.00 15.95 6.69
N GLY A 446 -15.18 16.41 7.09
CA GLY A 446 -16.42 16.20 6.34
C GLY A 446 -16.67 17.36 5.38
N GLU A 447 -17.69 17.24 4.53
CA GLU A 447 -18.06 18.29 3.56
C GLU A 447 -18.44 19.61 4.24
N GLU A 448 -19.12 19.53 5.39
CA GLU A 448 -19.51 20.70 6.20
C GLU A 448 -18.30 21.40 6.83
N ALA A 449 -17.28 20.66 7.25
CA ALA A 449 -16.09 21.23 7.87
C ALA A 449 -15.16 21.92 6.87
N LEU A 450 -15.21 21.52 5.59
CA LEU A 450 -14.42 22.12 4.51
C LEU A 450 -15.05 23.38 3.91
N ARG A 451 -16.37 23.53 4.04
CA ARG A 451 -17.11 24.70 3.56
C ARG A 451 -17.07 25.81 4.60
#